data_AF-A0A398BT60-F1
#
_entry.id   AF-A0A398BT60-F1
#
_cell.length_a   1.000
_cell.length_b   1.000
_cell.length_c   1.000
_cell.angle_alpha   90.00
_cell.angle_beta   90.00
_cell.angle_gamma   90.00
#
_symmetry.space_group_name_H-M   'P 1'
#
loop_
_entity.id
_entity.type
_entity.pdbx_description
1 polymer ?
#
loop_
_entity_poly.entity_id
_entity_poly.type
_entity_poly.pdbx_seq_one_letter_code
_entity_poly.pdbx_strand_id
1 'polypeptide(L)'
;MTTETPAFPDVKYNTIDFITVGAFMIAMSRQPAANYPTTVEAFCKLLANYARKYTAYLTEGEGRLDRSPEIVTEETDSPLFAAYFKPLDTDTSDNPLGHWVVDGVLEVQHVHKTAAMTLFQNNADHVNIRLPEKNNIAKKENDALKHQTDETMFQNLTYLDDYFAGKTTAMQFVWGNVGDYTTRSCR
;
A
#
# COMPACT_ATOMS: atom_id res chain seq x y z
N MET A 1 11.11 21.65 26.66
CA MET A 1 10.01 21.49 25.68
C MET A 1 10.60 20.79 24.47
N THR A 2 10.47 19.46 24.41
CA THR A 2 10.84 18.70 23.22
C THR A 2 9.74 18.89 22.20
N THR A 3 10.06 19.56 21.10
CA THR A 3 9.22 19.57 19.90
C THR A 3 9.20 18.15 19.36
N GLU A 4 8.21 17.36 19.78
CA GLU A 4 7.93 16.05 19.20
C GLU A 4 7.54 16.27 17.74
N THR A 5 8.49 16.05 16.83
CA THR A 5 8.16 15.87 15.41
C THR A 5 7.20 14.69 15.33
N PRO A 6 5.96 14.87 14.82
CA PRO A 6 5.03 13.76 14.70
C PRO A 6 5.71 12.62 13.94
N ALA A 7 5.69 11.42 14.51
CA ALA A 7 6.21 10.24 13.84
C ALA A 7 5.40 10.02 12.56
N PHE A 8 6.06 10.09 11.40
CA PHE A 8 5.44 9.70 10.14
C PHE A 8 5.03 8.22 10.23
N PRO A 9 3.77 7.86 9.95
CA PRO A 9 3.34 6.47 9.98
C PRO A 9 3.86 5.68 8.76
N ASP A 10 4.12 4.40 8.97
CA ASP A 10 4.53 3.47 7.90
C ASP A 10 3.44 3.41 6.81
N VAL A 11 3.85 3.62 5.56
CA VAL A 11 3.01 3.42 4.37
C VAL A 11 2.57 1.96 4.29
N LYS A 12 1.25 1.72 4.19
CA LYS A 12 0.67 0.37 4.02
C LYS A 12 -0.13 0.29 2.73
N TYR A 13 -0.10 -0.87 2.07
CA TYR A 13 -0.93 -1.18 0.91
C TYR A 13 -1.98 -2.21 1.30
N ASN A 14 -3.24 -1.91 1.06
CA ASN A 14 -4.36 -2.82 1.25
C ASN A 14 -5.02 -3.08 -0.11
N THR A 15 -4.64 -4.20 -0.74
CA THR A 15 -5.19 -4.63 -2.03
C THR A 15 -6.54 -5.29 -1.83
N ILE A 16 -7.58 -4.77 -2.48
CA ILE A 16 -8.96 -5.26 -2.39
C ILE A 16 -9.27 -6.16 -3.59
N ASP A 17 -8.94 -5.70 -4.80
CA ASP A 17 -9.07 -6.49 -6.05
C ASP A 17 -7.68 -6.83 -6.60
N PHE A 18 -7.22 -8.04 -6.26
CA PHE A 18 -5.91 -8.54 -6.68
C PHE A 18 -5.79 -8.76 -8.20
N ILE A 19 -6.89 -9.08 -8.89
CA ILE A 19 -6.87 -9.34 -10.34
C ILE A 19 -6.65 -8.03 -11.08
N THR A 20 -7.45 -7.02 -10.77
CA THR A 20 -7.33 -5.69 -11.40
C THR A 20 -5.97 -5.05 -11.09
N VAL A 21 -5.50 -5.10 -9.83
CA VAL A 21 -4.20 -4.56 -9.45
C VAL A 21 -3.06 -5.32 -10.14
N GLY A 22 -3.10 -6.65 -10.17
CA GLY A 22 -2.09 -7.46 -10.84
C GLY A 22 -2.00 -7.18 -12.35
N ALA A 23 -3.15 -7.15 -13.03
CA ALA A 23 -3.23 -6.84 -14.46
C ALA A 23 -2.68 -5.44 -14.78
N PHE A 24 -3.03 -4.45 -13.95
CA PHE A 24 -2.50 -3.09 -14.02
C PHE A 24 -0.99 -3.03 -13.85
N MET A 25 -0.43 -3.72 -12.85
CA MET A 25 1.03 -3.73 -12.63
C MET A 25 1.79 -4.37 -13.81
N ILE A 26 1.23 -5.41 -14.45
CA ILE A 26 1.79 -6.00 -15.67
C ILE A 26 1.67 -5.04 -16.87
N ALA A 27 0.59 -4.27 -16.95
CA ALA A 27 0.46 -3.23 -17.96
C ALA A 27 1.49 -2.10 -17.74
N MET A 28 1.71 -1.69 -16.49
CA MET A 28 2.73 -0.70 -16.12
C MET A 28 4.13 -1.17 -16.49
N SER A 29 4.48 -2.44 -16.29
CA SER A 29 5.84 -2.94 -16.61
C SER A 29 6.18 -2.92 -18.10
N ARG A 30 5.17 -2.82 -18.98
CA ARG A 30 5.38 -2.66 -20.43
C ARG A 30 5.55 -1.20 -20.87
N GLN A 31 5.27 -0.24 -19.99
CA GLN A 31 5.45 1.18 -20.27
C GLN A 31 6.93 1.57 -20.13
N PRO A 32 7.43 2.55 -20.91
CA PRO A 32 8.72 3.18 -20.65
C PRO A 32 8.75 3.80 -19.24
N ALA A 33 9.86 3.67 -18.53
CA ALA A 33 9.99 4.19 -17.15
C ALA A 33 9.73 5.71 -17.03
N ALA A 34 9.99 6.48 -18.09
CA ALA A 34 9.68 7.90 -18.15
C ALA A 34 8.17 8.22 -18.04
N ASN A 35 7.30 7.23 -18.30
CA ASN A 35 5.84 7.36 -18.23
C ASN A 35 5.27 6.86 -16.89
N TYR A 36 6.11 6.43 -15.94
CA TYR A 36 5.62 5.98 -14.64
C TYR A 36 5.08 7.15 -13.83
N PRO A 37 3.96 6.95 -13.08
CA PRO A 37 3.45 7.97 -12.18
C PRO A 37 4.49 8.29 -11.11
N THR A 38 4.72 9.58 -10.89
CA THR A 38 5.71 10.10 -9.93
C THR A 38 5.09 10.49 -8.58
N THR A 39 3.76 10.37 -8.45
CA THR A 39 3.02 10.64 -7.21
C THR A 39 2.01 9.54 -6.94
N VAL A 40 1.66 9.35 -5.66
CA VAL A 40 0.62 8.38 -5.26
C VAL A 40 -0.72 8.75 -5.89
N GLU A 41 -1.04 10.04 -5.99
CA GLU A 41 -2.22 10.55 -6.67
C GLU A 41 -2.29 10.09 -8.14
N ALA A 42 -1.22 10.32 -8.90
CA ALA A 42 -1.17 9.96 -10.32
C ALA A 42 -1.30 8.46 -10.51
N PHE A 43 -0.65 7.67 -9.64
CA PHE A 43 -0.77 6.21 -9.63
C PHE A 43 -2.22 5.76 -9.37
N CYS A 44 -2.87 6.28 -8.33
CA CYS A 44 -4.25 5.91 -7.99
C CYS A 44 -5.26 6.34 -9.06
N LYS A 45 -5.09 7.53 -9.64
CA LYS A 45 -5.94 7.98 -10.77
C LYS A 45 -5.78 7.08 -12.00
N LEU A 46 -4.55 6.67 -12.31
CA LEU A 46 -4.28 5.78 -13.44
C LEU A 46 -4.88 4.38 -13.20
N LEU A 47 -4.73 3.84 -11.99
CA LEU A 47 -5.35 2.58 -11.58
C LEU A 47 -6.88 2.64 -11.62
N ALA A 48 -7.49 3.74 -11.18
CA ALA A 48 -8.93 3.95 -11.26
C ALA A 48 -9.43 3.92 -12.71
N ASN A 49 -8.76 4.63 -13.62
CA ASN A 49 -9.11 4.61 -15.05
C ASN A 49 -8.98 3.21 -15.65
N TYR A 50 -7.92 2.49 -15.27
CA TYR A 50 -7.73 1.10 -15.70
C TYR A 50 -8.86 0.19 -15.20
N ALA A 51 -9.21 0.28 -13.92
CA ALA A 51 -10.28 -0.51 -13.30
C ALA A 51 -11.64 -0.26 -13.98
N ARG A 52 -12.00 1.01 -14.18
CA ARG A 52 -13.24 1.39 -14.87
C ARG A 52 -13.37 0.76 -16.24
N LYS A 53 -12.27 0.70 -16.99
CA LYS A 53 -12.29 0.19 -18.36
C LYS A 53 -12.27 -1.33 -18.42
N TYR A 54 -11.57 -2.00 -17.50
CA TYR A 54 -11.20 -3.40 -17.68
C TYR A 54 -11.62 -4.35 -16.56
N THR A 55 -12.06 -3.91 -15.38
CA THR A 55 -12.39 -4.85 -14.30
C THR A 55 -13.43 -5.89 -14.74
N ALA A 56 -14.52 -5.48 -15.40
CA ALA A 56 -15.54 -6.41 -15.90
C ALA A 56 -14.96 -7.41 -16.94
N TYR A 57 -14.12 -6.93 -17.87
CA TYR A 57 -13.45 -7.77 -18.87
C TYR A 57 -12.47 -8.76 -18.22
N LEU A 58 -11.74 -8.35 -17.18
CA LEU A 58 -10.78 -9.22 -16.49
C LEU A 58 -11.46 -10.32 -15.67
N THR A 59 -12.70 -10.09 -15.21
CA THR A 59 -13.44 -11.05 -14.38
C THR A 59 -14.35 -11.98 -15.19
N GLU A 60 -14.57 -11.71 -16.47
CA GLU A 60 -15.56 -12.40 -17.31
C GLU A 60 -15.03 -12.74 -18.72
N GLY A 61 -15.65 -13.72 -19.38
CA GLY A 61 -15.39 -14.02 -20.80
C GLY A 61 -13.93 -14.36 -21.13
N GLU A 62 -13.49 -13.90 -22.31
CA GLU A 62 -12.14 -14.14 -22.86
C GLU A 62 -11.04 -13.39 -22.08
N GLY A 63 -11.37 -12.29 -21.40
CA GLY A 63 -10.38 -11.48 -20.67
C GLY A 63 -9.74 -12.17 -19.47
N ARG A 64 -10.30 -13.30 -19.02
CA ARG A 64 -9.68 -14.19 -18.03
C ARG A 64 -8.51 -15.00 -18.59
N LEU A 65 -8.41 -15.12 -19.92
CA LEU A 65 -7.44 -15.95 -20.64
C LEU A 65 -6.49 -15.13 -21.50
N ASP A 66 -6.81 -13.86 -21.75
CA ASP A 66 -5.98 -12.93 -22.53
C ASP A 66 -4.87 -12.29 -21.69
N ARG A 67 -3.91 -11.67 -22.40
CA ARG A 67 -2.90 -10.81 -21.76
C ARG A 67 -3.58 -9.63 -21.09
N SER A 68 -2.99 -9.10 -20.02
CA SER A 68 -3.56 -7.90 -19.39
C SER A 68 -3.65 -6.76 -20.41
N PRO A 69 -4.77 -6.02 -20.46
CA PRO A 69 -4.90 -4.86 -21.33
C PRO A 69 -3.83 -3.81 -21.06
N GLU A 70 -3.51 -3.01 -22.07
CA GLU A 70 -2.56 -1.89 -21.95
C GLU A 70 -3.09 -0.78 -21.02
N ILE A 71 -2.17 0.04 -20.51
CA ILE A 71 -2.51 1.18 -19.64
C ILE A 71 -3.46 2.15 -20.35
N VAL A 72 -4.46 2.61 -19.59
CA VAL A 72 -5.44 3.60 -20.05
C VAL A 72 -4.96 4.98 -19.62
N THR A 73 -4.50 5.79 -20.57
CA THR A 73 -4.07 7.17 -20.29
C THR A 73 -5.21 8.18 -20.38
N GLU A 74 -6.31 7.82 -21.04
CA GLU A 74 -7.51 8.65 -21.17
C GLU A 74 -8.41 8.50 -19.93
N GLU A 75 -9.05 9.60 -19.53
CA GLU A 75 -10.04 9.55 -18.46
C GLU A 75 -11.25 8.72 -18.91
N THR A 76 -11.67 7.79 -18.05
CA THR A 76 -12.88 7.01 -18.27
C THR A 76 -13.96 7.52 -17.32
N ASP A 77 -15.04 8.06 -17.89
CA ASP A 77 -16.17 8.53 -17.10
C ASP A 77 -16.93 7.36 -16.50
N SER A 78 -16.83 7.20 -15.18
CA SER A 78 -17.64 6.25 -14.42
C SER A 78 -17.66 6.65 -12.94
N PRO A 79 -18.81 6.52 -12.24
CA PRO A 79 -18.87 6.72 -10.80
C PRO A 79 -18.20 5.60 -10.01
N LEU A 80 -17.90 4.46 -10.64
CA LEU A 80 -17.23 3.32 -10.01
C LEU A 80 -15.72 3.55 -9.90
N PHE A 81 -15.10 2.87 -8.92
CA PHE A 81 -13.65 2.85 -8.70
C PHE A 81 -13.02 4.24 -8.55
N ALA A 82 -13.72 5.15 -7.86
CA ALA A 82 -13.24 6.51 -7.67
C ALA A 82 -11.87 6.53 -6.96
N ALA A 83 -10.94 7.32 -7.51
CA ALA A 83 -9.68 7.65 -6.83
C ALA A 83 -9.86 8.91 -6.00
N TYR A 84 -9.64 8.84 -4.69
CA TYR A 84 -9.74 9.99 -3.80
C TYR A 84 -8.80 9.88 -2.60
N PHE A 85 -8.54 11.02 -1.98
CA PHE A 85 -7.76 11.11 -0.76
C PHE A 85 -8.68 11.25 0.46
N LYS A 86 -8.50 10.39 1.46
CA LYS A 86 -9.18 10.43 2.75
C LYS A 86 -8.19 10.87 3.83
N PRO A 87 -8.24 12.12 4.33
CA PRO A 87 -7.37 12.55 5.42
C PRO A 87 -7.67 11.78 6.70
N LEU A 88 -6.66 11.63 7.57
CA LEU A 88 -6.89 11.21 8.95
C LEU A 88 -7.60 12.33 9.70
N ASP A 89 -8.60 12.00 10.53
CA ASP A 89 -9.51 12.96 11.17
C ASP A 89 -8.81 14.05 12.00
N THR A 90 -7.56 13.82 12.40
CA THR A 90 -6.77 14.73 13.25
C THR A 90 -5.75 15.59 12.49
N ASP A 91 -5.58 15.39 11.17
CA ASP A 91 -4.59 16.15 10.38
C ASP A 91 -5.26 17.21 9.50
N THR A 92 -5.17 18.46 9.94
CA THR A 92 -5.74 19.63 9.26
C THR A 92 -4.68 20.45 8.52
N SER A 93 -3.48 19.90 8.29
CA SER A 93 -2.42 20.60 7.57
C SER A 93 -2.73 20.73 6.07
N ASP A 94 -2.02 21.62 5.36
CA ASP A 94 -2.18 21.82 3.91
C ASP A 94 -1.79 20.58 3.08
N ASN A 95 -0.98 19.68 3.66
CA ASN A 95 -0.60 18.41 3.07
C ASN A 95 -0.86 17.28 4.07
N PRO A 96 -2.15 16.95 4.30
CA PRO A 96 -2.53 16.06 5.36
C PRO A 96 -2.03 14.65 5.09
N LEU A 97 -1.75 13.95 6.17
CA LEU A 97 -1.55 12.51 6.21
C LEU A 97 -2.90 11.79 6.13
N GLY A 98 -2.96 10.73 5.33
CA GLY A 98 -4.22 10.07 5.02
C GLY A 98 -4.04 8.87 4.12
N HIS A 99 -5.13 8.46 3.50
CA HIS A 99 -5.20 7.29 2.65
C HIS A 99 -5.58 7.71 1.23
N TRP A 100 -4.81 7.25 0.24
CA TRP A 100 -5.24 7.27 -1.14
C TRP A 100 -6.06 6.01 -1.42
N VAL A 101 -7.31 6.18 -1.84
CA VAL A 101 -8.26 5.10 -2.07
C VAL A 101 -8.59 5.06 -3.56
N VAL A 102 -8.50 3.87 -4.16
CA VAL A 102 -9.22 3.51 -5.39
C VAL A 102 -10.34 2.57 -4.96
N ASP A 103 -11.57 3.09 -4.94
CA ASP A 103 -12.71 2.40 -4.32
C ASP A 103 -12.86 0.98 -4.86
N GLY A 104 -12.98 -0.02 -3.98
CA GLY A 104 -13.06 -1.43 -4.34
C GLY A 104 -11.80 -2.08 -4.93
N VAL A 105 -10.68 -1.37 -5.09
CA VAL A 105 -9.47 -1.90 -5.78
C VAL A 105 -8.23 -1.89 -4.89
N LEU A 106 -7.84 -0.72 -4.38
CA LEU A 106 -6.58 -0.55 -3.63
C LEU A 106 -6.68 0.64 -2.68
N GLU A 107 -6.08 0.50 -1.50
CA GLU A 107 -5.86 1.60 -0.59
C GLU A 107 -4.37 1.72 -0.23
N VAL A 108 -3.80 2.90 -0.43
CA VAL A 108 -2.45 3.29 0.02
C VAL A 108 -2.62 4.14 1.28
N GLN A 109 -2.39 3.52 2.42
CA GLN A 109 -2.60 4.13 3.73
C GLN A 109 -1.35 4.87 4.21
N HIS A 110 -1.56 5.82 5.14
CA HIS A 110 -0.49 6.50 5.87
C HIS A 110 0.49 7.27 4.96
N VAL A 111 -0.04 7.96 3.95
CA VAL A 111 0.75 8.80 3.03
C VAL A 111 0.27 10.24 3.08
N HIS A 112 1.19 11.18 2.91
CA HIS A 112 0.82 12.56 2.65
C HIS A 112 0.09 12.67 1.31
N LYS A 113 -0.87 13.59 1.21
CA LYS A 113 -1.64 13.83 -0.02
C LYS A 113 -0.74 13.98 -1.25
N THR A 114 0.37 14.70 -1.13
CA THR A 114 1.34 14.96 -2.21
C THR A 114 2.56 14.03 -2.22
N ALA A 115 2.48 12.87 -1.56
CA ALA A 115 3.61 11.94 -1.48
C ALA A 115 4.14 11.56 -2.87
N ALA A 116 5.46 11.72 -3.03
CA ALA A 116 6.18 11.24 -4.21
C ALA A 116 6.19 9.71 -4.23
N MET A 117 6.20 9.14 -5.43
CA MET A 117 6.25 7.70 -5.67
C MET A 117 7.33 7.40 -6.70
N THR A 118 8.04 6.30 -6.50
CA THR A 118 8.94 5.73 -7.50
C THR A 118 8.58 4.29 -7.74
N LEU A 119 8.34 3.93 -9.00
CA LEU A 119 8.14 2.55 -9.42
C LEU A 119 9.45 2.01 -9.99
N PHE A 120 9.81 0.79 -9.56
CA PHE A 120 10.99 0.10 -10.04
C PHE A 120 10.55 -1.23 -10.67
N GLN A 121 11.14 -1.59 -11.81
CA GLN A 121 11.05 -2.96 -12.31
C GLN A 121 12.02 -3.81 -11.50
N ASN A 122 11.53 -4.94 -10.98
CA ASN A 122 12.39 -5.86 -10.25
C ASN A 122 13.24 -6.64 -11.26
N ASN A 123 14.54 -6.34 -11.29
CA ASN A 123 15.52 -7.10 -12.03
C ASN A 123 16.41 -7.82 -11.01
N ALA A 124 16.75 -9.09 -11.26
CA ALA A 124 17.55 -9.90 -10.34
C ALA A 124 19.00 -9.42 -10.16
N ASP A 125 19.41 -8.33 -10.82
CA ASP A 125 20.72 -7.69 -10.71
C ASP A 125 20.78 -6.65 -9.56
N HIS A 126 19.64 -6.18 -9.04
CA HIS A 126 19.55 -5.18 -7.99
C HIS A 126 18.45 -5.51 -6.97
N VAL A 127 18.84 -5.80 -5.73
CA VAL A 127 17.89 -6.02 -4.61
C VAL A 127 17.77 -4.75 -3.78
N ASN A 128 16.57 -4.16 -3.76
CA ASN A 128 16.26 -2.99 -2.92
C ASN A 128 15.56 -3.44 -1.64
N ILE A 129 16.28 -3.44 -0.52
CA ILE A 129 15.70 -3.70 0.81
C ILE A 129 15.21 -2.39 1.39
N ARG A 130 13.90 -2.28 1.64
CA ARG A 130 13.32 -1.13 2.32
C ARG A 130 13.61 -1.26 3.81
N LEU A 131 14.30 -0.29 4.42
CA LEU A 131 14.46 -0.27 5.88
C LEU A 131 13.22 0.35 6.53
N PRO A 132 12.86 -0.08 7.75
CA PRO A 132 11.75 0.52 8.46
C PRO A 132 12.12 1.92 8.96
N GLU A 133 11.12 2.77 9.17
CA GLU A 133 11.35 4.10 9.71
C GLU A 133 11.72 4.03 11.19
N LYS A 134 12.87 4.63 11.54
CA LYS A 134 13.45 4.54 12.89
C LYS A 134 12.46 4.89 14.01
N ASN A 135 11.67 5.95 13.81
CA ASN A 135 10.75 6.45 14.83
C ASN A 135 9.51 5.56 14.97
N ASN A 136 9.06 4.93 13.89
CA ASN A 136 7.92 4.03 13.94
C ASN A 136 8.28 2.71 14.63
N ILE A 137 9.49 2.20 14.40
CA ILE A 137 9.97 1.01 15.12
C ILE A 137 10.03 1.25 16.62
N ALA A 138 10.64 2.35 17.05
CA ALA A 138 10.73 2.67 18.48
C ALA A 138 9.32 2.73 19.12
N LYS A 139 8.34 3.33 18.43
CA LYS A 139 6.96 3.37 18.91
C LYS A 139 6.32 1.97 18.95
N LYS A 140 6.43 1.18 17.89
CA LYS A 140 5.87 -0.17 17.83
C LYS A 140 6.48 -1.09 18.90
N GLU A 141 7.77 -0.96 19.17
CA GLU A 141 8.43 -1.70 20.26
C GLU A 141 7.88 -1.26 21.63
N ASN A 142 7.67 0.04 21.86
CA ASN A 142 7.03 0.53 23.07
C ASN A 142 5.57 0.04 23.20
N ASP A 143 4.80 0.07 22.12
CA ASP A 143 3.43 -0.44 22.08
C ASP A 143 3.41 -1.96 22.33
N ALA A 144 4.38 -2.71 21.82
CA ALA A 144 4.53 -4.13 22.09
C ALA A 144 4.84 -4.43 23.57
N LEU A 145 5.71 -3.64 24.21
CA LEU A 145 5.96 -3.73 25.64
C LEU A 145 4.70 -3.42 26.46
N LYS A 146 3.92 -2.43 26.03
CA LYS A 146 2.63 -2.10 26.64
C LYS A 146 1.63 -3.25 26.50
N HIS A 147 1.47 -3.82 25.31
CA HIS A 147 0.60 -4.96 25.06
C HIS A 147 0.98 -6.19 25.89
N GLN A 148 2.29 -6.44 26.07
CA GLN A 148 2.78 -7.47 26.98
C GLN A 148 2.41 -7.19 28.44
N THR A 149 2.53 -5.94 28.88
CA THR A 149 2.22 -5.54 30.26
C THR A 149 0.72 -5.60 30.54
N ASP A 150 -0.10 -5.17 29.57
CA ASP A 150 -1.55 -5.04 29.70
C ASP A 150 -2.29 -6.34 29.31
N GLU A 151 -1.58 -7.42 28.96
CA GLU A 151 -2.14 -8.68 28.44
C GLU A 151 -3.12 -8.47 27.27
N THR A 152 -2.81 -7.51 26.40
CA THR A 152 -3.61 -7.18 25.22
C THR A 152 -2.86 -7.51 23.92
N MET A 153 -3.56 -7.49 22.78
CA MET A 153 -2.98 -7.83 21.48
C MET A 153 -3.14 -6.68 20.48
N PHE A 154 -2.24 -6.62 19.50
CA PHE A 154 -2.43 -5.77 18.31
C PHE A 154 -3.65 -6.24 17.51
N GLN A 155 -4.39 -5.31 16.91
CA GLN A 155 -5.55 -5.64 16.09
C GLN A 155 -5.15 -6.05 14.66
N ASN A 156 -5.72 -7.18 14.22
CA ASN A 156 -6.03 -7.59 12.85
C ASN A 156 -4.94 -7.39 11.76
N LEU A 157 -4.20 -8.47 11.45
CA LEU A 157 -3.50 -8.69 10.18
C LEU A 157 -3.64 -10.17 9.80
N THR A 158 -4.34 -10.47 8.72
CA THR A 158 -4.82 -11.81 8.28
C THR A 158 -3.72 -12.81 7.87
N TYR A 159 -2.44 -12.48 8.04
CA TYR A 159 -1.31 -13.31 7.57
C TYR A 159 -0.34 -13.73 8.68
N LEU A 160 -0.76 -13.68 9.97
CA LEU A 160 0.13 -13.94 11.11
C LEU A 160 -0.55 -14.80 12.20
N ASP A 161 -0.96 -16.01 11.80
CA ASP A 161 -1.66 -16.98 12.66
C ASP A 161 -0.90 -17.34 13.95
N ASP A 162 0.44 -17.38 13.92
CA ASP A 162 1.22 -17.77 15.09
C ASP A 162 1.21 -16.73 16.22
N TYR A 163 1.07 -15.43 15.91
CA TYR A 163 0.91 -14.38 16.93
C TYR A 163 -0.47 -14.45 17.58
N PHE A 164 -1.53 -14.55 16.78
CA PHE A 164 -2.90 -14.68 17.29
C PHE A 164 -3.18 -16.03 17.96
N ALA A 165 -2.43 -17.07 17.62
CA ALA A 165 -2.43 -18.35 18.32
C ALA A 165 -1.61 -18.33 19.63
N GLY A 166 -1.03 -17.18 20.02
CA GLY A 166 -0.26 -17.01 21.26
C GLY A 166 1.12 -17.69 21.24
N LYS A 167 1.61 -18.12 20.07
CA LYS A 167 2.92 -18.79 19.95
C LYS A 167 4.09 -17.81 19.89
N THR A 168 3.83 -16.54 19.62
CA THR A 168 4.84 -15.47 19.59
C THR A 168 4.40 -14.28 20.43
N THR A 169 5.38 -13.56 21.00
CA THR A 169 5.15 -12.35 21.80
C THR A 169 4.81 -11.14 20.93
N ALA A 170 4.23 -10.09 21.52
CA ALA A 170 3.97 -8.82 20.84
C ALA A 170 5.24 -8.20 20.22
N MET A 171 6.40 -8.34 20.87
CA MET A 171 7.67 -7.86 20.34
C MET A 171 8.13 -8.68 19.12
N GLN A 172 8.03 -10.01 19.19
CA GLN A 172 8.32 -10.88 18.05
C GLN A 172 7.37 -10.64 16.88
N PHE A 173 6.12 -10.29 17.16
CA PHE A 173 5.18 -9.83 16.15
C PHE A 173 5.64 -8.54 15.45
N VAL A 174 6.10 -7.54 16.21
CA VAL A 174 6.65 -6.30 15.63
C VAL A 174 7.86 -6.61 14.74
N TRP A 175 8.81 -7.41 15.21
CA TRP A 175 9.99 -7.77 14.40
C TRP A 175 9.63 -8.59 13.16
N GLY A 176 8.69 -9.54 13.27
CA GLY A 176 8.18 -10.30 12.14
C GLY A 176 7.50 -9.42 11.09
N ASN A 177 6.72 -8.42 11.55
CA ASN A 177 6.09 -7.43 10.67
C ASN A 177 7.14 -6.58 9.95
N VAL A 178 8.20 -6.16 10.65
CA VAL A 178 9.34 -5.45 10.04
C VAL A 178 10.03 -6.33 9.01
N GLY A 179 10.35 -7.57 9.35
CA GLY A 179 10.97 -8.52 8.44
C GLY A 179 10.16 -8.73 7.17
N ASP A 180 8.85 -8.94 7.29
CA ASP A 180 7.95 -9.09 6.15
C ASP A 180 7.88 -7.80 5.31
N TYR A 181 7.63 -6.65 5.94
CA TYR A 181 7.56 -5.35 5.26
C TYR A 181 8.86 -4.97 4.53
N THR A 182 10.02 -5.22 5.14
CA THR A 182 11.33 -4.88 4.56
C THR A 182 11.73 -5.76 3.40
N THR A 183 11.23 -7.01 3.36
CA THR A 183 11.65 -8.02 2.38
C THR A 183 10.58 -8.40 1.37
N ARG A 184 9.31 -8.02 1.58
CA ARG A 184 8.21 -8.26 0.61
C ARG A 184 8.43 -7.54 -0.72
N SER A 185 9.12 -6.40 -0.72
CA SER A 185 9.51 -5.71 -1.96
C SER A 185 10.62 -6.45 -2.74
N CYS A 186 11.25 -7.46 -2.13
CA CYS A 186 12.30 -8.28 -2.74
C CYS A 186 11.78 -9.64 -3.25
N ARG A 187 10.49 -9.94 -3.10
CA ARG A 187 9.87 -11.17 -3.61
C ARG A 187 9.18 -10.96 -4.95
#